data_AF-A0A832V4Z2-F1
#
_entry.id   AF-A0A832V4Z2-F1
#
_cell.length_a   1.000
_cell.length_b   1.000
_cell.length_c   1.000
_cell.angle_alpha   90.00
_cell.angle_beta   90.00
_cell.angle_gamma   90.00
#
_symmetry.space_group_name_H-M   'P 1'
#
loop_
_entity.id
_entity.type
_entity.pdbx_description
1 polymer ?
#
loop_
_entity_poly.entity_id
_entity_poly.type
_entity_poly.pdbx_seq_one_letter_code
_entity_poly.pdbx_strand_id
1 'polypeptide(L)'
;MKLPNLLGKDKKKTLEEEDLFLGLEKKYQLLAFSIIFAVFLILIALFLAPPRFYGLFLGVGVMIAFIPYSLTNYIEGARARDMEENMPAFLRDIAEARKTGMTLPEAVYKSLRVDYGALSPEVQKMAYQISWGVPFSEVLVRFSRRSKSRFIERSIAIISQAQVSGGSLTDTLDAVARDASVIKEAEKERKSKLSQQSLIMYAIFVLFAIIVVALQKLMIPLVSAKGFTVTAGDPKEMLDFYKNLFFSMIVIQAVFNGMIAGQIAEGSPVIGLKHSVILLTIGVIISWFFIL
;
A
#
# COMPACT_ATOMS: atom_id res chain seq x y z
N MET A 1 37.63 38.17 -20.89
CA MET A 1 37.70 36.71 -20.77
C MET A 1 36.85 36.30 -19.57
N LYS A 2 35.57 35.96 -19.77
CA LYS A 2 34.62 35.61 -18.68
C LYS A 2 34.57 34.08 -18.58
N LEU A 3 35.12 33.52 -17.51
CA LEU A 3 34.91 32.10 -17.17
C LEU A 3 33.44 31.91 -16.74
N PRO A 4 32.71 30.93 -17.31
CA PRO A 4 31.33 30.67 -16.95
C PRO A 4 31.21 29.82 -15.67
N ASN A 5 30.10 30.08 -15.00
CA ASN A 5 29.68 29.69 -13.67
C ASN A 5 29.35 28.17 -13.56
N LEU A 6 30.37 27.31 -13.64
CA LEU A 6 30.24 25.85 -13.60
C LEU A 6 29.99 25.27 -12.18
N LEU A 7 30.19 26.05 -11.12
CA LEU A 7 30.09 25.60 -9.73
C LEU A 7 28.64 25.55 -9.17
N GLY A 8 27.66 26.13 -9.86
CA GLY A 8 26.27 26.18 -9.39
C GLY A 8 25.44 24.93 -9.72
N LYS A 9 25.86 24.13 -10.71
CA LYS A 9 25.11 22.95 -11.17
C LYS A 9 25.43 21.70 -10.33
N ASP A 10 26.69 21.54 -9.90
CA ASP A 10 27.11 20.45 -9.03
C ASP A 10 26.54 20.56 -7.61
N LYS A 11 26.46 21.77 -7.05
CA LYS A 11 25.84 22.00 -5.73
C LYS A 11 24.35 21.67 -5.69
N LYS A 12 23.61 21.90 -6.78
CA LYS A 12 22.18 21.57 -6.85
C LYS A 12 21.93 20.07 -6.98
N LYS A 13 22.81 19.37 -7.70
CA LYS A 13 22.75 17.91 -7.86
C LYS A 13 23.11 17.18 -6.56
N THR A 14 24.14 17.68 -5.86
CA THR A 14 24.54 17.13 -4.55
C THR A 14 23.48 17.34 -3.48
N LEU A 15 22.77 18.48 -3.46
CA LEU A 15 21.66 18.72 -2.51
C LEU A 15 20.42 17.83 -2.79
N GLU A 16 20.08 17.59 -4.07
CA GLU A 16 18.99 16.66 -4.42
C GLU A 16 19.36 15.19 -4.12
N GLU A 17 20.64 14.82 -4.25
CA GLU A 17 21.15 13.52 -3.82
C GLU A 17 21.14 13.39 -2.29
N GLU A 18 21.59 14.41 -1.54
CA GLU A 18 21.59 14.43 -0.06
C GLU A 18 20.17 14.28 0.51
N ASP A 19 19.17 15.00 -0.03
CA ASP A 19 17.77 14.88 0.38
C ASP A 19 17.17 13.50 0.04
N LEU A 20 17.62 12.87 -1.04
CA LEU A 20 17.23 11.51 -1.42
C LEU A 20 17.86 10.46 -0.47
N PHE A 21 19.14 10.63 -0.12
CA PHE A 21 19.83 9.78 0.86
C PHE A 21 19.27 9.95 2.28
N LEU A 22 18.95 11.17 2.71
CA LEU A 22 18.29 11.47 4.00
C LEU A 22 16.88 10.85 4.09
N GLY A 23 16.14 10.85 2.99
CA GLY A 23 14.83 10.17 2.91
C GLY A 23 14.95 8.65 3.00
N LEU A 24 15.97 8.06 2.34
CA LEU A 24 16.26 6.64 2.39
C LEU A 24 16.77 6.21 3.78
N GLU A 25 17.69 6.96 4.39
CA GLU A 25 18.21 6.66 5.73
C GLU A 25 17.11 6.69 6.80
N LYS A 26 16.24 7.70 6.79
CA LYS A 26 15.09 7.75 7.71
C LYS A 26 14.16 6.54 7.55
N LYS A 27 13.95 6.08 6.32
CA LYS A 27 13.13 4.87 6.02
C LYS A 27 13.78 3.60 6.58
N TYR A 28 15.09 3.41 6.38
CA TYR A 28 15.81 2.27 6.94
C TYR A 28 15.91 2.33 8.47
N GLN A 29 16.06 3.52 9.06
CA GLN A 29 16.07 3.71 10.51
C GLN A 29 14.70 3.42 11.14
N LEU A 30 13.59 3.88 10.53
CA LEU A 30 12.22 3.56 10.97
C LEU A 30 11.92 2.06 10.88
N LEU A 31 12.37 1.41 9.80
CA LEU A 31 12.22 -0.03 9.62
C LEU A 31 13.01 -0.81 10.67
N ALA A 32 14.30 -0.50 10.82
CA ALA A 32 15.17 -1.15 11.79
C ALA A 32 14.67 -0.97 13.22
N PHE A 33 14.22 0.23 13.59
CA PHE A 33 13.67 0.50 14.92
C PHE A 33 12.42 -0.35 15.20
N SER A 34 11.53 -0.50 14.22
CA SER A 34 10.32 -1.31 14.41
C SER A 34 10.59 -2.82 14.50
N ILE A 35 11.58 -3.32 13.75
CA ILE A 35 11.98 -4.72 13.79
C ILE A 35 12.65 -5.01 15.14
N ILE A 36 13.54 -4.12 15.59
CA ILE A 36 14.19 -4.23 16.90
C ILE A 36 13.14 -4.17 18.01
N PHE A 37 12.17 -3.25 17.92
CA PHE A 37 11.09 -3.13 18.91
C PHE A 37 10.16 -4.35 18.92
N ALA A 38 9.83 -4.92 17.75
CA ALA A 38 9.05 -6.14 17.64
C ALA A 38 9.80 -7.35 18.24
N VAL A 39 11.09 -7.49 17.95
CA VAL A 39 11.94 -8.56 18.51
C VAL A 39 12.07 -8.39 20.03
N PHE A 40 12.22 -7.16 20.52
CA PHE A 40 12.25 -6.87 21.95
C PHE A 40 10.94 -7.22 22.65
N LEU A 41 9.79 -6.91 22.05
CA LEU A 41 8.47 -7.30 22.55
C LEU A 41 8.29 -8.83 22.59
N ILE A 42 8.75 -9.53 21.56
CA ILE A 42 8.70 -11.00 21.50
C ILE A 42 9.60 -11.62 22.58
N LEU A 43 10.80 -11.06 22.80
CA LEU A 43 11.72 -11.54 23.84
C LEU A 43 11.19 -11.30 25.26
N ILE A 44 10.61 -10.12 25.52
CA ILE A 44 9.93 -9.84 26.79
C ILE A 44 8.77 -10.80 27.01
N ALA A 45 7.96 -11.02 25.97
CA ALA A 45 6.84 -11.94 26.04
C ALA A 45 7.30 -13.37 26.34
N LEU A 46 8.39 -13.83 25.72
CA LEU A 46 8.96 -15.16 25.99
C LEU A 46 9.42 -15.32 27.45
N PHE A 47 9.84 -14.23 28.10
CA PHE A 47 10.34 -14.27 29.47
C PHE A 47 9.24 -14.09 30.53
N LEU A 48 8.22 -13.28 30.25
CA LEU A 48 7.22 -12.84 31.25
C LEU A 48 5.83 -13.47 31.07
N ALA A 49 5.49 -13.94 29.87
CA ALA A 49 4.14 -14.41 29.57
C ALA A 49 3.94 -15.91 29.85
N PRO A 50 2.75 -16.34 30.30
CA PRO A 50 2.44 -17.76 30.38
C PRO A 50 2.46 -18.41 28.98
N PRO A 51 2.84 -19.70 28.85
CA PRO A 51 3.06 -20.35 27.55
C PRO A 51 1.90 -20.27 26.55
N ARG A 52 0.66 -20.18 27.08
CA ARG A 52 -0.56 -19.99 26.30
C ARG A 52 -0.60 -18.70 25.47
N PHE A 53 0.12 -17.64 25.88
CA PHE A 53 0.05 -16.34 25.20
C PHE A 53 1.20 -16.10 24.20
N TYR A 54 2.20 -16.98 24.11
CA TYR A 54 3.33 -16.78 23.20
C TYR A 54 2.88 -16.59 21.74
N GLY A 55 1.89 -17.34 21.28
CA GLY A 55 1.31 -17.16 19.94
C GLY A 55 0.73 -15.76 19.71
N LEU A 56 0.04 -15.19 20.71
CA LEU A 56 -0.52 -13.83 20.67
C LEU A 56 0.56 -12.77 20.54
N PHE A 57 1.59 -12.85 21.38
CA PHE A 57 2.70 -11.89 21.34
C PHE A 57 3.51 -11.98 20.04
N LEU A 58 3.71 -13.19 19.51
CA LEU A 58 4.36 -13.39 18.22
C LEU A 58 3.53 -12.76 17.09
N GLY A 59 2.22 -13.02 17.05
CA GLY A 59 1.32 -12.43 16.06
C GLY A 59 1.28 -10.90 16.09
N VAL A 60 1.19 -10.31 17.29
CA VAL A 60 1.19 -8.85 17.48
C VAL A 60 2.57 -8.26 17.14
N GLY A 61 3.67 -8.92 17.51
CA GLY A 61 5.03 -8.49 17.17
C GLY A 61 5.25 -8.42 15.66
N VAL A 62 4.81 -9.44 14.91
CA VAL A 62 4.85 -9.44 13.45
C VAL A 62 4.03 -8.28 12.88
N MET A 63 2.83 -8.02 13.39
CA MET A 63 2.03 -6.87 12.92
C MET A 63 2.76 -5.54 13.12
N ILE A 64 3.36 -5.33 14.30
CA ILE A 64 4.07 -4.08 14.62
C ILE A 64 5.28 -3.87 13.68
N ALA A 65 6.02 -4.94 13.36
CA ALA A 65 7.15 -4.87 12.43
C ALA A 65 6.72 -4.47 10.99
N PHE A 66 5.50 -4.85 10.59
CA PHE A 66 4.99 -4.57 9.24
C PHE A 66 4.37 -3.16 9.09
N ILE A 67 3.92 -2.52 10.18
CA ILE A 67 3.28 -1.20 10.17
C ILE A 67 4.13 -0.12 9.46
N PRO A 68 5.40 0.14 9.84
CA PRO A 68 6.14 1.27 9.31
C PRO A 68 6.60 1.07 7.87
N TYR A 69 6.92 -0.17 7.48
CA TYR A 69 7.19 -0.50 6.08
C TYR A 69 6.00 -0.14 5.21
N SER A 70 4.82 -0.55 5.65
CA SER A 70 3.64 -0.39 4.82
C SER A 70 3.13 1.06 4.84
N LEU A 71 3.25 1.77 5.96
CA LEU A 71 2.79 3.16 6.09
C LEU A 71 3.64 4.11 5.24
N THR A 72 4.96 3.93 5.24
CA THR A 72 5.89 4.78 4.48
C THR A 72 5.60 4.69 2.97
N ASN A 73 5.48 3.48 2.45
CA ASN A 73 5.15 3.25 1.04
C ASN A 73 3.76 3.77 0.67
N TYR A 74 2.79 3.66 1.59
CA TYR A 74 1.44 4.15 1.34
C TYR A 74 1.39 5.69 1.25
N ILE A 75 2.06 6.38 2.16
CA ILE A 75 2.09 7.85 2.20
C ILE A 75 2.88 8.41 1.01
N GLU A 76 4.06 7.84 0.71
CA GLU A 76 4.90 8.28 -0.43
C GLU A 76 4.15 8.18 -1.77
N GLY A 77 3.38 7.11 -1.97
CA GLY A 77 2.59 6.90 -3.19
C GLY A 77 1.20 7.52 -3.18
N ALA A 78 0.70 8.03 -2.06
CA ALA A 78 -0.68 8.55 -1.98
C ALA A 78 -0.89 9.76 -2.89
N ARG A 79 0.05 10.72 -2.85
CA ARG A 79 -0.03 11.93 -3.67
C ARG A 79 0.04 11.62 -5.17
N ALA A 80 0.94 10.70 -5.57
CA ALA A 80 1.06 10.29 -6.97
C ALA A 80 -0.21 9.61 -7.48
N ARG A 81 -0.79 8.69 -6.69
CA ARG A 81 -2.04 8.01 -7.01
C ARG A 81 -3.23 8.97 -7.15
N ASP A 82 -3.32 9.96 -6.27
CA ASP A 82 -4.38 10.98 -6.36
C ASP A 82 -4.23 11.87 -7.61
N MET A 83 -2.99 12.21 -7.99
CA MET A 83 -2.73 12.87 -9.28
C MET A 83 -3.11 11.99 -10.47
N GLU A 84 -2.79 10.69 -10.44
CA GLU A 84 -3.15 9.73 -11.50
C GLU A 84 -4.67 9.61 -11.67
N GLU A 85 -5.42 9.63 -10.56
CA GLU A 85 -6.88 9.54 -10.55
C GLU A 85 -7.56 10.75 -11.19
N ASN A 86 -7.03 11.94 -10.97
CA ASN A 86 -7.57 13.19 -11.51
C ASN A 86 -6.99 13.57 -12.89
N MET A 87 -5.92 12.91 -13.33
CA MET A 87 -5.27 13.15 -14.62
C MET A 87 -6.23 13.04 -15.83
N PRO A 88 -7.12 12.04 -15.94
CA PRO A 88 -8.03 11.93 -17.07
C PRO A 88 -8.97 13.14 -17.18
N ALA A 89 -9.49 13.62 -16.05
CA ALA A 89 -10.36 14.81 -16.00
C ALA A 89 -9.61 16.06 -16.45
N PHE A 90 -8.41 16.29 -15.93
CA PHE A 90 -7.55 17.39 -16.37
C PHE A 90 -7.28 17.35 -17.88
N LEU A 91 -6.88 16.20 -18.43
CA LEU A 91 -6.63 16.06 -19.87
C LEU A 91 -7.88 16.31 -20.72
N ARG A 92 -9.05 15.85 -20.25
CA ARG A 92 -10.33 16.07 -20.91
C ARG A 92 -10.69 17.54 -20.97
N ASP A 93 -10.51 18.28 -19.88
CA ASP A 93 -10.80 19.71 -19.82
C ASP A 93 -9.88 20.52 -20.75
N ILE A 94 -8.59 20.14 -20.85
CA ILE A 94 -7.65 20.74 -21.80
C ILE A 94 -8.06 20.43 -23.25
N ALA A 95 -8.45 19.18 -23.54
CA ALA A 95 -8.91 18.78 -24.87
C ALA A 95 -10.17 19.54 -25.28
N GLU A 96 -11.14 19.69 -24.38
CA GLU A 96 -12.38 20.42 -24.60
C GLU A 96 -12.13 21.92 -24.81
N ALA A 97 -11.27 22.53 -23.98
CA ALA A 97 -10.83 23.91 -24.19
C ALA A 97 -10.19 24.10 -25.58
N ARG A 98 -9.33 23.17 -26.01
CA ARG A 98 -8.73 23.24 -27.35
C ARG A 98 -9.75 23.08 -28.48
N LYS A 99 -10.77 22.23 -28.32
CA LYS A 99 -11.91 22.10 -29.27
C LYS A 99 -12.69 23.41 -29.41
N THR A 100 -12.78 24.21 -28.35
CA THR A 100 -13.42 25.55 -28.39
C THR A 100 -12.55 26.67 -28.99
N GLY A 101 -11.34 26.34 -29.47
CA GLY A 101 -10.44 27.29 -30.10
C GLY A 101 -9.40 27.92 -29.16
N MET A 102 -9.51 27.73 -27.84
CA MET A 102 -8.54 28.26 -26.86
C MET A 102 -7.15 27.67 -27.08
N THR A 103 -6.11 28.49 -26.97
CA THR A 103 -4.71 28.01 -27.01
C THR A 103 -4.39 27.08 -25.82
N LEU A 104 -3.36 26.25 -25.92
CA LEU A 104 -2.96 25.35 -24.81
C LEU A 104 -2.62 26.12 -23.52
N PRO A 105 -1.91 27.26 -23.57
CA PRO A 105 -1.78 28.16 -22.42
C PRO A 105 -3.12 28.57 -21.78
N GLU A 106 -4.07 29.03 -22.60
CA GLU A 106 -5.40 29.46 -22.14
C GLU A 106 -6.20 28.30 -21.52
N ALA A 107 -6.10 27.11 -22.09
CA ALA A 107 -6.70 25.90 -21.53
C ALA A 107 -6.17 25.60 -20.12
N VAL A 108 -4.87 25.73 -19.89
CA VAL A 108 -4.28 25.56 -18.55
C VAL A 108 -4.77 26.65 -17.59
N TYR A 109 -4.83 27.91 -18.01
CA TYR A 109 -5.39 28.97 -17.15
C TYR A 109 -6.86 28.73 -16.79
N LYS A 110 -7.67 28.21 -17.71
CA LYS A 110 -9.06 27.83 -17.44
C LYS A 110 -9.16 26.71 -16.41
N SER A 111 -8.29 25.71 -16.51
CA SER A 111 -8.26 24.54 -15.60
C SER A 111 -7.92 24.92 -14.15
N LEU A 112 -7.34 26.09 -13.88
CA LEU A 112 -7.09 26.57 -12.50
C LEU A 112 -8.37 26.77 -11.67
N ARG A 113 -9.54 26.87 -12.32
CA ARG A 113 -10.83 27.03 -11.65
C ARG A 113 -11.45 25.70 -11.22
N VAL A 114 -10.88 24.57 -11.65
CA VAL A 114 -11.35 23.22 -11.36
C VAL A 114 -10.46 22.61 -10.28
N ASP A 115 -11.06 21.88 -9.34
CA ASP A 115 -10.30 21.15 -8.33
C ASP A 115 -10.01 19.71 -8.79
N TYR A 116 -8.72 19.41 -8.96
CA TYR A 116 -8.17 18.10 -9.32
C TYR A 116 -7.40 17.46 -8.14
N GLY A 117 -7.71 17.84 -6.90
CA GLY A 117 -7.05 17.28 -5.71
C GLY A 117 -5.55 17.56 -5.68
N ALA A 118 -4.72 16.53 -5.52
CA ALA A 118 -3.26 16.63 -5.47
C ALA A 118 -2.63 17.15 -6.78
N LEU A 119 -3.39 17.17 -7.88
CA LEU A 119 -2.95 17.70 -9.17
C LEU A 119 -3.11 19.23 -9.24
N SER A 120 -4.05 19.83 -8.51
CA SER A 120 -4.34 21.28 -8.51
C SER A 120 -3.09 22.15 -8.27
N PRO A 121 -2.22 21.87 -7.28
CA PRO A 121 -0.99 22.64 -7.07
C PRO A 121 0.03 22.50 -8.22
N GLU A 122 0.03 21.38 -8.93
CA GLU A 122 0.91 21.18 -10.08
C GLU A 122 0.37 21.91 -11.33
N VAL A 123 -0.95 21.96 -11.53
CA VAL A 123 -1.59 22.79 -12.55
C VAL A 123 -1.30 24.27 -12.32
N GLN A 124 -1.36 24.73 -11.07
CA GLN A 124 -0.99 26.09 -10.70
C GLN A 124 0.48 26.41 -11.05
N LYS A 125 1.41 25.49 -10.75
CA LYS A 125 2.82 25.64 -11.14
C LYS A 125 3.00 25.68 -12.66
N MET A 126 2.24 24.87 -13.41
CA MET A 126 2.26 24.91 -14.87
C MET A 126 1.81 26.27 -15.39
N ALA A 127 0.69 26.80 -14.89
CA ALA A 127 0.20 28.13 -15.25
C ALA A 127 1.22 29.24 -14.96
N TYR A 128 1.90 29.19 -13.81
CA TYR A 128 3.00 30.12 -13.53
C TYR A 128 4.11 29.97 -14.57
N GLN A 129 4.65 28.78 -14.82
CA GLN A 129 5.74 28.63 -15.79
C GLN A 129 5.36 29.16 -17.18
N ILE A 130 4.11 28.94 -17.60
CA ILE A 130 3.56 29.49 -18.85
C ILE A 130 3.51 31.03 -18.79
N SER A 131 3.10 31.65 -17.68
CA SER A 131 3.05 33.11 -17.53
C SER A 131 4.45 33.76 -17.57
N TRP A 132 5.48 33.01 -17.16
CA TRP A 132 6.88 33.42 -17.26
C TRP A 132 7.50 33.16 -18.64
N GLY A 133 6.70 32.74 -19.64
CA GLY A 133 7.15 32.55 -21.02
C GLY A 133 7.86 31.23 -21.30
N VAL A 134 7.78 30.24 -20.41
CA VAL A 134 8.36 28.90 -20.65
C VAL A 134 7.52 28.17 -21.71
N PRO A 135 8.14 27.52 -22.73
CA PRO A 135 7.41 26.76 -23.74
C PRO A 135 6.54 25.67 -23.14
N PHE A 136 5.30 25.53 -23.64
CA PHE A 136 4.31 24.59 -23.08
C PHE A 136 4.78 23.13 -23.04
N SER A 137 5.49 22.66 -24.08
CA SER A 137 6.07 21.31 -24.13
C SER A 137 7.08 21.09 -22.99
N GLU A 138 7.90 22.10 -22.69
CA GLU A 138 8.86 22.03 -21.60
C GLU A 138 8.16 22.05 -20.23
N VAL A 139 7.09 22.83 -20.08
CA VAL A 139 6.27 22.86 -18.85
C VAL A 139 5.66 21.49 -18.56
N LEU A 140 5.10 20.83 -19.58
CA LEU A 140 4.54 19.48 -19.45
C LEU A 140 5.60 18.46 -19.06
N VAL A 141 6.77 18.45 -19.71
CA VAL A 141 7.87 17.54 -19.36
C VAL A 141 8.39 17.79 -17.93
N ARG A 142 8.48 19.05 -17.51
CA ARG A 142 8.87 19.38 -16.12
C ARG A 142 7.80 18.93 -15.13
N PHE A 143 6.51 19.04 -15.47
CA PHE A 143 5.41 18.52 -14.65
C PHE A 143 5.47 16.99 -14.53
N SER A 144 5.69 16.28 -15.64
CA SER A 144 5.70 14.83 -15.65
C SER A 144 6.80 14.23 -14.76
N ARG A 145 7.98 14.87 -14.71
CA ARG A 145 9.06 14.48 -13.79
C ARG A 145 8.74 14.74 -12.32
N ARG A 146 7.97 15.78 -12.01
CA ARG A 146 7.58 16.13 -10.63
C ARG A 146 6.44 15.26 -10.08
N SER A 147 5.58 14.72 -10.94
CA SER A 147 4.44 13.91 -10.52
C SER A 147 4.87 12.58 -9.87
N LYS A 148 6.10 12.11 -10.13
CA LYS A 148 6.66 10.82 -9.65
C LYS A 148 5.78 9.62 -10.02
N SER A 149 4.97 9.76 -11.08
CA SER A 149 4.07 8.72 -11.60
C SER A 149 4.53 8.30 -12.99
N ARG A 150 4.76 6.98 -13.16
CA ARG A 150 5.09 6.40 -14.48
C ARG A 150 3.93 6.52 -15.46
N PHE A 151 2.69 6.51 -14.97
CA PHE A 151 1.49 6.69 -15.78
C PHE A 151 1.45 8.09 -16.37
N ILE A 152 1.54 9.12 -15.53
CA ILE A 152 1.53 10.53 -15.96
C ILE A 152 2.72 10.81 -16.89
N GLU A 153 3.90 10.27 -16.59
CA GLU A 153 5.09 10.45 -17.43
C GLU A 153 4.88 9.96 -18.87
N ARG A 154 4.28 8.77 -19.02
CA ARG A 154 3.97 8.19 -20.33
C ARG A 154 2.89 8.99 -21.06
N SER A 155 1.81 9.35 -20.40
CA SER A 155 0.72 10.15 -21.00
C SER A 155 1.24 11.49 -21.52
N ILE A 156 2.06 12.18 -20.73
CA ILE A 156 2.65 13.46 -21.14
C ILE A 156 3.65 13.30 -22.28
N ALA A 157 4.46 12.24 -22.28
CA ALA A 157 5.41 11.99 -23.38
C ALA A 157 4.69 11.84 -24.73
N ILE A 158 3.56 11.12 -24.77
CA ILE A 158 2.73 10.95 -25.96
C ILE A 158 2.18 12.31 -26.44
N ILE A 159 1.64 13.11 -25.51
CA ILE A 159 1.09 14.44 -25.82
C ILE A 159 2.17 15.38 -26.36
N SER A 160 3.34 15.41 -25.71
CA SER A 160 4.46 16.25 -26.13
C SER A 160 4.99 15.84 -27.51
N GLN A 161 5.04 14.54 -27.80
CA GLN A 161 5.46 14.04 -29.11
C GLN A 161 4.47 14.46 -30.20
N ALA A 162 3.18 14.36 -29.95
CA ALA A 162 2.14 14.78 -30.89
C ALA A 162 2.19 16.30 -31.18
N GLN A 163 2.49 17.11 -30.16
CA GLN A 163 2.66 18.55 -30.31
C GLN A 163 3.86 18.90 -31.23
N VAL A 164 4.99 18.19 -31.08
CA VAL A 164 6.21 18.43 -31.90
C VAL A 164 6.02 17.92 -33.32
N SER A 165 5.34 16.79 -33.51
CA SER A 165 5.09 16.20 -34.82
C SER A 165 3.98 16.90 -35.63
N GLY A 166 3.32 17.93 -35.07
CA GLY A 166 2.27 18.70 -35.75
C GLY A 166 1.01 17.88 -36.06
N GLY A 167 0.81 16.74 -35.39
CA GLY A 167 -0.39 15.93 -35.53
C GLY A 167 -1.62 16.62 -34.93
N SER A 168 -2.80 16.01 -35.07
CA SER A 168 -4.01 16.50 -34.40
C SER A 168 -3.88 16.33 -32.88
N LEU A 169 -3.35 17.37 -32.23
CA LEU A 169 -3.13 17.38 -30.79
C LEU A 169 -4.44 17.22 -30.02
N THR A 170 -5.54 17.77 -30.54
CA THR A 170 -6.87 17.62 -29.97
C THR A 170 -7.32 16.16 -29.98
N ASP A 171 -7.17 15.45 -31.09
CA ASP A 171 -7.54 14.04 -31.19
C ASP A 171 -6.63 13.16 -30.33
N THR A 172 -5.35 13.53 -30.21
CA THR A 172 -4.39 12.82 -29.36
C THR A 172 -4.73 13.01 -27.87
N LEU A 173 -5.02 14.23 -27.43
CA LEU A 173 -5.43 14.50 -26.05
C LEU A 173 -6.73 13.76 -25.69
N ASP A 174 -7.71 13.77 -26.60
CA ASP A 174 -8.99 13.08 -26.43
C ASP A 174 -8.83 11.55 -26.40
N ALA A 175 -7.93 11.00 -27.24
CA ALA A 175 -7.57 9.58 -27.21
C ALA A 175 -6.88 9.21 -25.89
N VAL A 176 -5.87 9.97 -25.45
CA VAL A 176 -5.17 9.71 -24.19
C VAL A 176 -6.11 9.86 -22.99
N ALA A 177 -7.03 10.83 -23.00
CA ALA A 177 -8.01 11.00 -21.92
C ALA A 177 -9.01 9.82 -21.86
N ARG A 178 -9.47 9.32 -23.02
CA ARG A 178 -10.31 8.12 -23.10
C ARG A 178 -9.57 6.89 -22.58
N ASP A 179 -8.35 6.64 -23.07
CA ASP A 179 -7.54 5.51 -22.66
C ASP A 179 -7.24 5.55 -21.16
N ALA A 180 -6.90 6.74 -20.64
CA ALA A 180 -6.69 6.97 -19.21
C ALA A 180 -7.94 6.66 -18.38
N SER A 181 -9.13 7.03 -18.88
CA SER A 181 -10.41 6.73 -18.23
C SER A 181 -10.70 5.23 -18.23
N VAL A 182 -10.50 4.54 -19.36
CA VAL A 182 -10.68 3.09 -19.49
C VAL A 182 -9.72 2.33 -18.55
N ILE A 183 -8.46 2.74 -18.47
CA ILE A 183 -7.49 2.17 -17.54
C ILE A 183 -7.97 2.34 -16.10
N LYS A 184 -8.42 3.54 -15.73
CA LYS A 184 -8.88 3.80 -14.35
C LYS A 184 -10.15 3.02 -14.00
N GLU A 185 -11.07 2.88 -14.96
CA GLU A 185 -12.27 2.06 -14.80
C GLU A 185 -11.90 0.58 -14.63
N ALA A 186 -10.99 0.05 -15.45
CA ALA A 186 -10.48 -1.31 -15.31
C ALA A 186 -9.76 -1.54 -13.96
N GLU A 187 -8.99 -0.56 -13.47
CA GLU A 187 -8.39 -0.61 -12.14
C GLU A 187 -9.44 -0.64 -11.02
N LYS A 188 -10.50 0.17 -11.15
CA LYS A 188 -11.62 0.20 -10.21
C LYS A 188 -12.38 -1.13 -10.18
N GLU A 189 -12.66 -1.70 -11.35
CA GLU A 189 -13.26 -3.04 -11.46
C GLU A 189 -12.38 -4.11 -10.83
N ARG A 190 -11.08 -4.10 -11.14
CA ARG A 190 -10.11 -5.04 -10.55
C ARG A 190 -10.11 -4.92 -9.03
N LYS A 191 -10.04 -3.70 -8.48
CA LYS A 191 -10.10 -3.47 -7.03
C LYS A 191 -11.39 -4.00 -6.43
N SER A 192 -12.53 -3.78 -7.08
CA SER A 192 -13.82 -4.33 -6.65
C SER A 192 -13.81 -5.86 -6.60
N LYS A 193 -13.34 -6.52 -7.67
CA LYS A 193 -13.25 -7.98 -7.74
C LYS A 193 -12.33 -8.56 -6.65
N LEU A 194 -11.16 -7.95 -6.45
CA LEU A 194 -10.22 -8.38 -5.41
C LEU A 194 -10.76 -8.11 -3.99
N SER A 195 -11.47 -7.00 -3.79
CA SER A 195 -12.13 -6.72 -2.51
C SER A 195 -13.17 -7.78 -2.16
N GLN A 196 -13.89 -8.30 -3.14
CA GLN A 196 -14.83 -9.40 -2.96
C GLN A 196 -14.13 -10.72 -2.62
N GLN A 197 -12.92 -10.96 -3.13
CA GLN A 197 -12.12 -12.15 -2.80
C GLN A 197 -11.69 -12.20 -1.32
N SER A 198 -11.69 -11.06 -0.61
CA SER A 198 -11.40 -11.04 0.84
C SER A 198 -12.35 -11.97 1.63
N LEU A 199 -13.62 -12.07 1.22
CA LEU A 199 -14.61 -12.93 1.88
C LEU A 199 -14.22 -14.42 1.86
N ILE A 200 -13.62 -14.88 0.76
CA ILE A 200 -13.14 -16.26 0.63
C ILE A 200 -11.99 -16.51 1.62
N MET A 201 -11.10 -15.53 1.81
CA MET A 201 -10.03 -15.61 2.79
C MET A 201 -10.58 -15.73 4.23
N TYR A 202 -11.64 -14.98 4.56
CA TYR A 202 -12.34 -15.13 5.84
C TYR A 202 -12.95 -16.53 5.99
N ALA A 203 -13.57 -17.06 4.94
CA ALA A 203 -14.15 -18.41 4.96
C ALA A 203 -13.09 -19.50 5.20
N ILE A 204 -11.92 -19.40 4.58
CA ILE A 204 -10.80 -20.35 4.79
C ILE A 204 -10.32 -20.31 6.25
N PHE A 205 -10.23 -19.13 6.85
CA PHE A 205 -9.86 -19.00 8.26
C PHE A 205 -10.89 -19.65 9.20
N VAL A 206 -12.18 -19.37 8.99
CA VAL A 206 -13.24 -19.94 9.81
C VAL A 206 -13.28 -21.46 9.67
N LEU A 207 -13.14 -21.98 8.44
CA LEU A 207 -13.07 -23.41 8.19
C LEU A 207 -11.90 -24.06 8.94
N PHE A 208 -10.72 -23.44 8.89
CA PHE A 208 -9.57 -23.92 9.65
C PHE A 208 -9.82 -23.91 11.16
N ALA A 209 -10.40 -22.83 11.69
CA ALA A 209 -10.72 -22.74 13.11
C ALA A 209 -11.71 -23.84 13.54
N ILE A 210 -12.71 -24.15 12.71
CA ILE A 210 -13.63 -25.28 12.93
C ILE A 210 -12.88 -26.62 12.96
N ILE A 211 -11.98 -26.85 12.01
CA ILE A 211 -11.18 -28.09 11.95
C ILE A 211 -10.31 -28.23 13.21
N VAL A 212 -9.66 -27.15 13.66
CA VAL A 212 -8.84 -27.16 14.88
C VAL A 212 -9.67 -27.47 16.12
N VAL A 213 -10.85 -26.85 16.26
CA VAL A 213 -11.78 -27.14 17.36
C VAL A 213 -12.25 -28.61 17.33
N ALA A 214 -12.57 -29.14 16.15
CA ALA A 214 -12.95 -30.54 15.99
C ALA A 214 -11.80 -31.49 16.38
N LEU A 215 -10.57 -31.20 15.93
CA LEU A 215 -9.39 -31.97 16.30
C LEU A 215 -9.14 -31.94 17.81
N GLN A 216 -9.29 -30.79 18.46
CA GLN A 216 -9.14 -30.68 19.90
C GLN A 216 -10.17 -31.55 20.65
N LYS A 217 -11.44 -31.52 20.22
CA LYS A 217 -12.49 -32.37 20.82
C LYS A 217 -12.23 -33.86 20.63
N LEU A 218 -11.55 -34.26 19.55
CA LEU A 218 -11.11 -35.64 19.33
C LEU A 218 -9.88 -36.00 20.18
N MET A 219 -8.98 -35.04 20.43
CA MET A 219 -7.77 -35.27 21.22
C MET A 219 -8.06 -35.47 22.72
N ILE A 220 -9.05 -34.76 23.29
CA ILE A 220 -9.44 -34.91 24.71
C ILE A 220 -9.72 -36.39 25.10
N PRO A 221 -10.59 -37.13 24.40
CA PRO A 221 -10.85 -38.54 24.72
C PRO A 221 -9.68 -39.46 24.37
N LEU A 222 -8.86 -39.13 23.36
CA LEU A 222 -7.67 -39.92 23.01
C LEU A 222 -6.58 -39.85 24.09
N VAL A 223 -6.39 -38.68 24.71
CA VAL A 223 -5.45 -38.48 25.83
C VAL A 223 -6.02 -39.02 27.16
N SER A 224 -7.35 -38.97 27.33
CA SER A 224 -8.03 -39.48 28.53
C SER A 224 -8.21 -41.01 28.52
N ALA A 225 -8.29 -41.62 27.35
CA ALA A 225 -8.26 -43.07 27.20
C ALA A 225 -6.85 -43.55 27.56
N LYS A 226 -6.75 -44.27 28.69
CA LYS A 226 -5.54 -44.79 29.37
C LYS A 226 -4.46 -45.50 28.52
N GLY A 227 -4.61 -45.60 27.19
CA GLY A 227 -3.67 -46.27 26.28
C GLY A 227 -2.48 -45.42 25.81
N PHE A 228 -2.51 -44.09 25.98
CA PHE A 228 -1.38 -43.21 25.63
C PHE A 228 -0.56 -42.84 26.88
N THR A 229 -0.01 -43.84 27.55
CA THR A 229 0.98 -43.65 28.64
C THR A 229 2.37 -44.01 28.13
N VAL A 230 2.85 -43.28 27.12
CA VAL A 230 4.26 -43.33 26.72
C VAL A 230 5.00 -42.28 27.54
N THR A 231 5.53 -42.70 28.70
CA THR A 231 6.74 -42.19 29.37
C THR A 231 7.00 -40.67 29.45
N ALA A 232 6.00 -39.80 29.28
CA ALA A 232 6.17 -38.36 29.29
C ALA A 232 4.95 -37.65 29.92
N GLY A 233 5.11 -37.25 31.18
CA GLY A 233 4.29 -36.22 31.82
C GLY A 233 2.88 -36.63 32.28
N ASP A 234 2.34 -35.82 33.17
CA ASP A 234 0.95 -35.94 33.66
C ASP A 234 -0.02 -35.71 32.47
N PRO A 235 -1.10 -36.49 32.27
CA PRO A 235 -2.01 -36.35 31.12
C PRO A 235 -2.59 -34.92 30.94
N LYS A 236 -2.62 -34.15 32.02
CA LYS A 236 -3.01 -32.73 32.02
C LYS A 236 -1.99 -31.84 31.31
N GLU A 237 -0.69 -32.07 31.50
CA GLU A 237 0.37 -31.29 30.86
C GLU A 237 0.40 -31.52 29.34
N MET A 238 0.17 -32.77 28.92
CA MET A 238 0.02 -33.12 27.50
C MET A 238 -1.18 -32.39 26.88
N LEU A 239 -2.33 -32.38 27.54
CA LEU A 239 -3.52 -31.68 27.06
C LEU A 239 -3.29 -30.16 26.95
N ASP A 240 -2.65 -29.56 27.96
CA ASP A 240 -2.34 -28.13 27.97
C ASP A 240 -1.33 -27.76 26.88
N PHE A 241 -0.36 -28.63 26.58
CA PHE A 241 0.56 -28.47 25.46
C PHE A 241 -0.19 -28.41 24.11
N TYR A 242 -1.09 -29.36 23.86
CA TYR A 242 -1.89 -29.37 22.63
C TYR A 242 -2.81 -28.14 22.53
N LYS A 243 -3.46 -27.74 23.62
CA LYS A 243 -4.28 -26.52 23.68
C LYS A 243 -3.46 -25.28 23.28
N ASN A 244 -2.25 -25.14 23.82
CA ASN A 244 -1.36 -24.01 23.52
C ASN A 244 -0.85 -24.04 22.06
N LEU A 245 -0.58 -25.22 21.52
CA LEU A 245 -0.14 -25.39 20.13
C LEU A 245 -1.24 -25.02 19.14
N PHE A 246 -2.47 -25.52 19.34
CA PHE A 246 -3.62 -25.18 18.51
C PHE A 246 -3.97 -23.69 18.59
N PHE A 247 -3.91 -23.10 19.78
CA PHE A 247 -4.07 -21.66 19.95
C PHE A 247 -3.03 -20.86 19.13
N SER A 248 -1.76 -21.26 19.23
CA SER A 248 -0.68 -20.60 18.50
C SER A 248 -0.86 -20.71 16.98
N MET A 249 -1.31 -21.85 16.47
CA MET A 249 -1.65 -22.01 15.04
C MET A 249 -2.77 -21.07 14.59
N ILE A 250 -3.87 -20.98 15.34
CA ILE A 250 -4.99 -20.08 15.01
C ILE A 250 -4.51 -18.63 14.98
N VAL A 251 -3.70 -18.21 15.95
CA VAL A 251 -3.20 -16.84 16.00
C VAL A 251 -2.26 -16.53 14.83
N ILE A 252 -1.30 -17.43 14.56
CA ILE A 252 -0.38 -17.28 13.43
C ILE A 252 -1.18 -17.17 12.13
N GLN A 253 -2.13 -18.07 11.92
CA GLN A 253 -2.97 -18.03 10.73
C GLN A 253 -3.82 -16.76 10.66
N ALA A 254 -4.39 -16.29 11.76
CA ALA A 254 -5.18 -15.06 11.77
C ALA A 254 -4.36 -13.84 11.30
N VAL A 255 -3.12 -13.75 11.75
CA VAL A 255 -2.20 -12.67 11.39
C VAL A 255 -1.87 -12.71 9.90
N PHE A 256 -1.36 -13.85 9.42
CA PHE A 256 -0.93 -13.99 8.03
C PHE A 256 -2.09 -13.95 7.05
N ASN A 257 -3.19 -14.65 7.35
CA ASN A 257 -4.36 -14.70 6.47
C ASN A 257 -5.02 -13.31 6.36
N GLY A 258 -5.03 -12.52 7.44
CA GLY A 258 -5.53 -11.14 7.39
C GLY A 258 -4.63 -10.20 6.59
N MET A 259 -3.31 -10.38 6.69
CA MET A 259 -2.36 -9.58 5.93
C MET A 259 -2.48 -9.86 4.44
N ILE A 260 -2.56 -11.16 4.08
CA ILE A 260 -2.78 -11.61 2.71
C ILE A 260 -4.13 -11.11 2.21
N ALA A 261 -5.20 -11.21 3.01
CA ALA A 261 -6.52 -10.73 2.63
C ALA A 261 -6.51 -9.24 2.27
N GLY A 262 -5.89 -8.38 3.07
CA GLY A 262 -5.82 -6.94 2.74
C GLY A 262 -4.85 -6.59 1.62
N GLN A 263 -3.75 -7.34 1.47
CA GLN A 263 -2.85 -7.16 0.31
C GLN A 263 -3.55 -7.52 -1.00
N ILE A 264 -4.35 -8.58 -1.02
CA ILE A 264 -5.14 -8.97 -2.19
C ILE A 264 -6.25 -7.95 -2.42
N ALA A 265 -7.04 -7.64 -1.40
CA ALA A 265 -8.24 -6.80 -1.54
C ALA A 265 -7.94 -5.35 -1.94
N GLU A 266 -6.93 -4.75 -1.32
CA GLU A 266 -6.70 -3.30 -1.42
C GLU A 266 -5.30 -2.94 -1.94
N GLY A 267 -4.47 -3.93 -2.27
CA GLY A 267 -3.13 -3.73 -2.82
C GLY A 267 -2.12 -3.17 -1.81
N SER A 268 -2.49 -3.07 -0.52
CA SER A 268 -1.64 -2.52 0.53
C SER A 268 -1.63 -3.42 1.77
N PRO A 269 -0.44 -3.81 2.27
CA PRO A 269 -0.32 -4.54 3.53
C PRO A 269 -0.85 -3.76 4.75
N VAL A 270 -0.88 -2.42 4.70
CA VAL A 270 -1.37 -1.57 5.81
C VAL A 270 -2.81 -1.93 6.11
N ILE A 271 -3.58 -2.17 5.05
CA ILE A 271 -5.02 -2.37 5.18
C ILE A 271 -5.31 -3.83 5.58
N GLY A 272 -4.38 -4.73 5.28
CA GLY A 272 -4.31 -6.08 5.84
C GLY A 272 -4.22 -6.12 7.36
N LEU A 273 -3.56 -5.15 8.01
CA LEU A 273 -3.54 -5.08 9.47
C LEU A 273 -4.95 -5.02 10.08
N LYS A 274 -5.88 -4.26 9.47
CA LYS A 274 -7.27 -4.21 9.94
C LYS A 274 -7.94 -5.59 9.86
N HIS A 275 -7.72 -6.29 8.76
CA HIS A 275 -8.27 -7.63 8.53
C HIS A 275 -7.65 -8.64 9.51
N SER A 276 -6.35 -8.55 9.75
CA SER A 276 -5.65 -9.39 10.72
C SER A 276 -6.11 -9.13 12.15
N VAL A 277 -6.38 -7.88 12.54
CA VAL A 277 -6.93 -7.57 13.88
C VAL A 277 -8.32 -8.17 14.04
N ILE A 278 -9.18 -8.08 13.02
CA ILE A 278 -10.51 -8.70 13.02
C ILE A 278 -10.39 -10.23 13.16
N LEU A 279 -9.57 -10.87 12.33
CA LEU A 279 -9.37 -12.32 12.37
C LEU A 279 -8.74 -12.79 13.68
N LEU A 280 -7.80 -12.02 14.24
CA LEU A 280 -7.17 -12.34 15.52
C LEU A 280 -8.20 -12.25 16.65
N THR A 281 -9.04 -11.22 16.64
CA THR A 281 -10.13 -11.09 17.63
C THR A 281 -11.10 -12.27 17.55
N ILE A 282 -11.51 -12.66 16.33
CA ILE A 282 -12.36 -13.84 16.10
C ILE A 282 -11.65 -15.12 16.58
N GLY A 283 -10.38 -15.30 16.22
CA GLY A 283 -9.58 -16.46 16.62
C GLY A 283 -9.43 -16.59 18.14
N VAL A 284 -9.22 -15.47 18.83
CA VAL A 284 -9.14 -15.43 20.30
C VAL A 284 -10.48 -15.75 20.93
N ILE A 285 -11.60 -15.23 20.40
CA ILE A 285 -12.95 -15.55 20.90
C ILE A 285 -13.26 -17.04 20.73
N ILE A 286 -12.99 -17.61 19.55
CA ILE A 286 -13.18 -19.04 19.29
C ILE A 286 -12.34 -19.87 20.26
N SER A 287 -11.08 -19.47 20.44
CA SER A 287 -10.18 -20.16 21.35
C SER A 287 -10.62 -20.06 22.80
N TRP A 288 -11.13 -18.91 23.22
CA TRP A 288 -11.65 -18.72 24.56
C TRP A 288 -12.88 -19.58 24.85
N PHE A 289 -13.77 -19.75 23.86
CA PHE A 289 -15.00 -20.53 24.03
C PHE A 289 -14.80 -22.04 23.89
N PHE A 290 -13.90 -22.49 23.01
CA PHE A 290 -13.72 -23.92 22.71
C PHE A 290 -12.42 -24.53 23.26
N ILE A 291 -11.35 -23.74 23.37
CA ILE A 291 -10.01 -24.24 23.72
C ILE A 291 -9.71 -24.13 25.22
N LEU A 292 -9.99 -22.97 25.82
CA LEU A 292 -9.68 -22.70 27.23
C LEU A 292 -10.52 -23.57 28.17
#